data_AF-A0A350ZX28-F1
#
_entry.id   AF-A0A350ZX28-F1
#
_cell.length_a   1.000
_cell.length_b   1.000
_cell.length_c   1.000
_cell.angle_alpha   90.00
_cell.angle_beta   90.00
_cell.angle_gamma   90.00
#
_symmetry.space_group_name_H-M   'P 1'
#
loop_
_entity.id
_entity.type
_entity.pdbx_description
1 polymer ?
#
loop_
_entity_poly.entity_id
_entity_poly.type
_entity_poly.pdbx_seq_one_letter_code
_entity_poly.pdbx_strand_id
1 'polypeptide(L)'
;MEPVSRPSSSIASRLGLIVALPLIVIIVLAVMLGQSALERSRSAETTAQLSGLSAAVSELVHRLQIERGSTAGFISSSGSQMRDVLPGFQRDTDTALAQFRSRHQQTITADTPTAQKQVADVESQLAQLADIRRQAQQLSIAIGESTRYYTATID
;
A
#
# COMPACT_ATOMS: atom_id res chain seq x y z
N MET A 1 -20.76 -76.00 24.06
CA MET A 1 -19.81 -75.56 23.01
C MET A 1 -20.56 -74.60 22.11
N GLU A 2 -20.37 -73.29 22.32
CA GLU A 2 -21.11 -72.22 21.64
C GLU A 2 -20.65 -72.03 20.18
N PRO A 3 -21.56 -71.85 19.22
CA PRO A 3 -21.19 -71.31 17.91
C PRO A 3 -21.21 -69.78 17.93
N VAL A 4 -20.03 -69.23 17.71
CA VAL A 4 -19.71 -67.80 17.56
C VAL A 4 -20.46 -67.20 16.37
N SER A 5 -21.34 -66.23 16.64
CA SER A 5 -21.99 -65.37 15.64
C SER A 5 -20.95 -64.48 14.96
N ARG A 6 -20.59 -64.77 13.71
CA ARG A 6 -19.74 -63.90 12.87
C ARG A 6 -20.62 -62.96 12.05
N PRO A 7 -20.42 -61.63 12.09
CA PRO A 7 -21.15 -60.73 11.21
C PRO A 7 -20.73 -60.94 9.75
N SER A 8 -21.68 -61.26 8.88
CA SER A 8 -21.50 -61.44 7.44
C SER A 8 -21.45 -60.07 6.73
N SER A 9 -20.33 -59.35 6.86
CA SER A 9 -20.07 -58.21 5.99
C SER A 9 -19.76 -58.72 4.58
N SER A 10 -20.65 -58.42 3.62
CA SER A 10 -20.52 -58.80 2.21
C SER A 10 -19.17 -58.32 1.65
N ILE A 11 -18.51 -59.12 0.81
CA ILE A 11 -17.20 -58.83 0.18
C ILE A 11 -17.20 -57.43 -0.45
N ALA A 12 -18.34 -56.97 -0.98
CA ALA A 12 -18.53 -55.62 -1.53
C ALA A 12 -18.34 -54.49 -0.49
N SER A 13 -18.75 -54.68 0.76
CA SER A 13 -18.51 -53.71 1.85
C SER A 13 -17.04 -53.64 2.26
N ARG A 14 -16.31 -54.77 2.20
CA ARG A 14 -14.87 -54.82 2.50
C ARG A 14 -14.05 -54.15 1.40
N LEU A 15 -14.38 -54.41 0.13
CA LEU A 15 -13.78 -53.71 -1.02
C LEU A 15 -14.12 -52.22 -1.01
N GLY A 16 -15.37 -51.85 -0.70
CA GLY A 16 -15.80 -50.46 -0.59
C GLY A 16 -15.02 -49.69 0.48
N LEU A 17 -14.73 -50.31 1.64
CA LEU A 17 -13.93 -49.69 2.70
C LEU A 17 -12.47 -49.46 2.30
N ILE A 18 -11.89 -50.41 1.56
CA ILE A 18 -10.50 -50.34 1.07
C ILE A 18 -10.34 -49.22 0.03
N VAL A 19 -11.37 -48.95 -0.77
CA VAL A 19 -11.37 -47.86 -1.76
C VAL A 19 -11.80 -46.52 -1.16
N ALA A 20 -12.69 -46.52 -0.16
CA ALA A 20 -13.15 -45.30 0.50
C ALA A 20 -12.01 -44.59 1.26
N LEU A 21 -11.11 -45.35 1.90
CA LEU A 21 -10.01 -44.79 2.67
C LEU A 21 -9.08 -43.87 1.82
N PRO A 22 -8.52 -44.31 0.67
CA PRO A 22 -7.70 -43.43 -0.17
C PRO A 22 -8.50 -42.27 -0.76
N LEU A 23 -9.79 -42.45 -1.05
CA LEU A 23 -10.64 -41.34 -1.52
C LEU A 23 -10.82 -40.25 -0.46
N ILE A 24 -11.02 -40.63 0.81
CA ILE A 24 -11.12 -39.68 1.93
C ILE A 24 -9.81 -38.90 2.07
N VAL A 25 -8.65 -39.59 1.98
CA VAL A 25 -7.33 -38.93 2.03
C VAL A 25 -7.18 -37.92 0.89
N ILE A 26 -7.58 -38.27 -0.33
CA ILE A 26 -7.55 -37.35 -1.48
C ILE A 26 -8.44 -36.13 -1.25
N ILE A 27 -9.66 -36.32 -0.71
CA ILE A 27 -10.59 -35.22 -0.41
C ILE A 27 -10.01 -34.28 0.65
N VAL A 28 -9.46 -34.83 1.75
CA VAL A 28 -8.84 -34.02 2.82
C VAL A 28 -7.65 -33.23 2.27
N LEU A 29 -6.79 -33.87 1.48
CA LEU A 29 -5.66 -33.20 0.83
C LEU A 29 -6.13 -32.09 -0.11
N ALA A 30 -7.17 -32.34 -0.93
CA ALA A 30 -7.72 -31.33 -1.84
C ALA A 30 -8.27 -30.12 -1.09
N VAL A 31 -8.97 -30.35 0.03
CA VAL A 31 -9.49 -29.28 0.89
C VAL A 31 -8.36 -28.49 1.56
N MET A 32 -7.32 -29.15 2.06
CA MET A 32 -6.15 -28.49 2.64
C MET A 32 -5.39 -27.65 1.61
N LEU A 33 -5.11 -28.21 0.43
CA LEU A 33 -4.43 -27.51 -0.66
C LEU A 33 -5.26 -26.32 -1.15
N GLY A 34 -6.58 -26.47 -1.26
CA GLY A 34 -7.48 -25.39 -1.64
C GLY A 34 -7.44 -24.23 -0.66
N GLN A 35 -7.50 -24.50 0.65
CA GLN A 35 -7.40 -23.48 1.69
C GLN A 35 -6.03 -22.78 1.68
N SER A 36 -4.93 -23.55 1.60
CA SER A 36 -3.59 -22.98 1.52
C SER A 36 -3.38 -22.13 0.25
N ALA A 37 -4.00 -22.51 -0.88
CA ALA A 37 -3.94 -21.73 -2.11
C ALA A 37 -4.71 -20.41 -1.98
N LEU A 38 -5.89 -20.43 -1.35
CA LEU A 38 -6.68 -19.24 -1.04
C LEU A 38 -5.94 -18.27 -0.11
N GLU A 39 -5.30 -18.78 0.96
CA GLU A 39 -4.50 -17.98 1.89
C GLU A 39 -3.27 -17.36 1.23
N ARG A 40 -2.56 -18.13 0.39
CA ARG A 40 -1.42 -17.62 -0.39
C ARG A 40 -1.84 -16.54 -1.37
N SER A 41 -2.98 -16.71 -2.05
CA SER A 41 -3.53 -15.70 -2.96
C SER A 41 -3.87 -14.40 -2.24
N ARG A 42 -4.56 -14.50 -1.08
CA ARG A 42 -4.87 -13.32 -0.25
C ARG A 42 -3.62 -12.62 0.25
N SER A 43 -2.63 -13.39 0.72
CA SER A 43 -1.36 -12.83 1.21
C SER A 43 -0.58 -12.12 0.09
N ALA A 44 -0.60 -12.68 -1.13
CA ALA A 44 0.01 -12.07 -2.30
C ALA A 44 -0.69 -10.76 -2.71
N GLU A 45 -2.03 -10.72 -2.64
CA GLU A 45 -2.82 -9.53 -2.92
C GLU A 45 -2.54 -8.41 -1.91
N THR A 46 -2.55 -8.73 -0.61
CA THR A 46 -2.16 -7.78 0.45
C THR A 46 -0.74 -7.26 0.26
N THR A 47 0.21 -8.15 -0.09
CA THR A 47 1.61 -7.76 -0.36
C THR A 47 1.70 -6.82 -1.57
N ALA A 48 0.95 -7.10 -2.64
CA ALA A 48 0.91 -6.24 -3.82
C ALA A 48 0.32 -4.86 -3.52
N GLN A 49 -0.74 -4.80 -2.71
CA GLN A 49 -1.37 -3.54 -2.29
C GLN A 49 -0.44 -2.70 -1.41
N LEU A 50 0.26 -3.32 -0.46
CA LEU A 50 1.27 -2.67 0.38
C LEU A 50 2.45 -2.16 -0.44
N SER A 51 2.98 -3.00 -1.34
CA SER A 51 4.05 -2.61 -2.27
C SER A 51 3.62 -1.44 -3.15
N GLY A 52 2.38 -1.45 -3.64
CA GLY A 52 1.79 -0.35 -4.40
C GLY A 52 1.70 0.95 -3.59
N LEU A 53 1.32 0.88 -2.31
CA LEU A 53 1.29 2.05 -1.43
C LEU A 53 2.71 2.58 -1.18
N SER A 54 3.67 1.71 -0.87
CA SER A 54 5.08 2.09 -0.69
C SER A 54 5.65 2.79 -1.92
N ALA A 55 5.37 2.27 -3.12
CA ALA A 55 5.80 2.91 -4.37
C ALA A 55 5.21 4.31 -4.54
N ALA A 56 3.94 4.53 -4.18
CA ALA A 56 3.31 5.85 -4.25
C ALA A 56 3.89 6.84 -3.22
N VAL A 57 4.24 6.36 -2.02
CA VAL A 57 4.95 7.18 -1.02
C VAL A 57 6.34 7.58 -1.53
N SER A 58 7.10 6.64 -2.09
CA SER A 58 8.42 6.93 -2.66
C SER A 58 8.36 7.96 -3.79
N GLU A 59 7.36 7.85 -4.68
CA GLU A 59 7.13 8.84 -5.74
C GLU A 59 6.79 10.23 -5.17
N LEU A 60 5.88 10.30 -4.18
CA LEU A 60 5.53 11.56 -3.54
C LEU A 60 6.74 12.25 -2.89
N VAL A 61 7.55 11.49 -2.15
CA VAL A 61 8.80 11.99 -1.56
C VAL A 61 9.75 12.50 -2.65
N HIS A 62 9.93 11.74 -3.73
CA HIS A 62 10.78 12.14 -4.84
C HIS A 62 10.32 13.47 -5.47
N ARG A 63 9.00 13.64 -5.66
CA ARG A 63 8.45 14.89 -6.19
C ARG A 63 8.61 16.07 -5.25
N LEU A 64 8.36 15.88 -3.96
CA LEU A 64 8.58 16.91 -2.94
C LEU A 64 10.05 17.35 -2.88
N GLN A 65 11.01 16.44 -3.09
CA GLN A 65 12.44 16.77 -3.15
C GLN A 65 12.77 17.67 -4.35
N ILE A 66 12.22 17.37 -5.53
CA ILE A 66 12.37 18.19 -6.73
C ILE A 66 11.73 19.57 -6.53
N GLU A 67 10.52 19.60 -5.95
CA GLU A 67 9.81 20.85 -5.68
C GLU A 67 10.56 21.72 -4.65
N ARG A 68 11.12 21.12 -3.60
CA ARG A 68 12.00 21.81 -2.64
C ARG A 68 13.19 22.46 -3.34
N GLY A 69 13.92 21.70 -4.15
CA GLY A 69 15.11 22.19 -4.83
C GLY A 69 14.81 23.30 -5.83
N SER A 70 13.75 23.13 -6.62
CA SER A 70 13.31 24.13 -7.60
C SER A 70 12.74 25.39 -6.93
N THR A 71 12.00 25.25 -5.83
CA THR A 71 11.52 26.39 -5.03
C THR A 71 12.68 27.17 -4.42
N ALA A 72 13.68 26.48 -3.85
CA ALA A 72 14.88 27.13 -3.32
C ALA A 72 15.66 27.89 -4.41
N GLY A 73 15.81 27.31 -5.60
CA GLY A 73 16.42 27.97 -6.77
C GLY A 73 15.61 29.16 -7.29
N PHE A 74 14.29 29.07 -7.26
CA PHE A 74 13.41 30.18 -7.60
C PHE A 74 13.57 31.34 -6.63
N ILE A 75 13.53 31.09 -5.32
CA ILE A 75 13.66 32.14 -4.30
C ILE A 75 15.08 32.73 -4.29
N SER A 76 16.14 31.90 -4.39
CA SER A 76 17.54 32.38 -4.37
C SER A 76 17.91 33.27 -5.55
N SER A 77 17.20 33.10 -6.67
CA SER A 77 17.37 33.90 -7.87
C SER A 77 16.39 35.08 -7.96
N SER A 78 15.67 35.39 -6.86
CA SER A 78 14.62 36.41 -6.82
C SER A 78 13.57 36.21 -7.93
N GLY A 79 13.22 34.95 -8.18
CA GLY A 79 12.22 34.52 -9.15
C GLY A 79 12.67 34.55 -10.61
N SER A 80 13.97 34.68 -10.89
CA SER A 80 14.50 34.70 -12.26
C SER A 80 14.81 33.31 -12.82
N GLN A 81 15.33 32.39 -11.99
CA GLN A 81 15.56 31.00 -12.36
C GLN A 81 14.36 30.14 -11.95
N MET A 82 14.21 28.99 -12.62
CA MET A 82 13.15 28.01 -12.37
C MET A 82 11.71 28.49 -12.62
N ARG A 83 11.48 29.76 -13.01
CA ARG A 83 10.15 30.33 -13.23
C ARG A 83 9.29 29.50 -14.19
N ASP A 84 9.87 29.02 -15.29
CA ASP A 84 9.12 28.30 -16.33
C ASP A 84 8.85 26.83 -15.96
N VAL A 85 9.72 26.22 -15.15
CA VAL A 85 9.67 24.80 -14.81
C VAL A 85 9.00 24.51 -13.46
N LEU A 86 9.06 25.45 -12.51
CA LEU A 86 8.50 25.29 -11.16
C LEU A 86 6.99 24.96 -11.17
N PRO A 87 6.14 25.60 -11.99
CA PRO A 87 4.74 25.20 -12.09
C PRO A 87 4.54 23.76 -12.58
N GLY A 88 5.48 23.24 -13.39
CA GLY A 88 5.51 21.84 -13.80
C GLY A 88 5.76 20.91 -12.62
N PHE A 89 6.79 21.18 -11.84
CA PHE A 89 7.11 20.40 -10.64
C PHE A 89 6.01 20.45 -9.57
N GLN A 90 5.30 21.56 -9.43
CA GLN A 90 4.15 21.67 -8.53
C GLN A 90 3.00 20.75 -8.96
N ARG A 91 2.64 20.75 -10.25
CA ARG A 91 1.59 19.85 -10.80
C ARG A 91 1.96 18.38 -10.67
N ASP A 92 3.24 18.09 -10.84
CA ASP A 92 3.81 16.76 -10.69
C ASP A 92 3.67 16.25 -9.25
N THR A 93 3.99 17.07 -8.25
CA THR A 93 3.74 16.76 -6.83
C THR A 93 2.25 16.57 -6.56
N ASP A 94 1.39 17.42 -7.12
CA ASP A 94 -0.07 17.31 -6.93
C ASP A 94 -0.61 15.99 -7.49
N THR A 95 -0.07 15.54 -8.63
CA THR A 95 -0.39 14.25 -9.24
C THR A 95 0.04 13.09 -8.35
N ALA A 96 1.27 13.13 -7.81
CA ALA A 96 1.76 12.10 -6.90
C ALA A 96 0.93 12.04 -5.60
N LEU A 97 0.54 13.21 -5.07
CA LEU A 97 -0.32 13.30 -3.89
C LEU A 97 -1.71 12.71 -4.14
N ALA A 98 -2.32 12.98 -5.30
CA ALA A 98 -3.58 12.38 -5.68
C ALA A 98 -3.49 10.85 -5.82
N GLN A 99 -2.40 10.33 -6.39
CA GLN A 99 -2.16 8.89 -6.50
C GLN A 99 -1.97 8.23 -5.13
N PHE A 100 -1.21 8.85 -4.22
CA PHE A 100 -1.07 8.38 -2.85
C PHE A 100 -2.42 8.28 -2.14
N ARG A 101 -3.24 9.35 -2.21
CA ARG A 101 -4.60 9.36 -1.63
C ARG A 101 -5.50 8.26 -2.20
N SER A 102 -5.46 8.06 -3.51
CA SER A 102 -6.25 7.02 -4.17
C SER A 102 -5.82 5.61 -3.75
N ARG A 103 -4.52 5.33 -3.67
CA ARG A 103 -4.02 4.02 -3.23
C ARG A 103 -4.27 3.79 -1.75
N HIS A 104 -4.16 4.83 -0.92
CA HIS A 104 -4.55 4.74 0.49
C HIS A 104 -6.00 4.29 0.65
N GLN A 105 -6.93 4.90 -0.09
CA GLN A 105 -8.35 4.52 -0.04
C GLN A 105 -8.62 3.07 -0.51
N GLN A 106 -7.79 2.53 -1.40
CA GLN A 106 -7.91 1.17 -1.92
C GLN A 106 -7.26 0.11 -1.02
N THR A 107 -6.15 0.46 -0.36
CA THR A 107 -5.34 -0.47 0.45
C THR A 107 -5.77 -0.48 1.92
N ILE A 108 -6.22 0.65 2.47
CA ILE A 108 -6.51 0.78 3.90
C ILE A 108 -8.02 0.64 4.14
N THR A 109 -8.44 -0.54 4.58
CA THR A 109 -9.79 -0.76 5.10
C THR A 109 -9.98 -0.13 6.48
N ALA A 110 -11.22 0.09 6.90
CA ALA A 110 -11.57 0.67 8.20
C ALA A 110 -10.92 -0.03 9.43
N ASP A 111 -10.47 -1.29 9.27
CA ASP A 111 -9.88 -2.13 10.31
C ASP A 111 -8.38 -1.89 10.57
N THR A 112 -7.74 -0.87 9.98
CA THR A 112 -6.30 -0.58 10.20
C THR A 112 -6.06 0.82 10.77
N PRO A 113 -6.37 1.06 12.07
CA PRO A 113 -6.33 2.39 12.68
C PRO A 113 -4.93 3.02 12.72
N THR A 114 -3.86 2.22 12.87
CA THR A 114 -2.48 2.73 12.85
C THR A 114 -2.11 3.37 11.52
N ALA A 115 -2.53 2.73 10.42
CA ALA A 115 -2.18 3.18 9.09
C ALA A 115 -3.04 4.38 8.64
N GLN A 116 -4.30 4.45 9.08
CA GLN A 116 -5.12 5.66 8.94
C GLN A 116 -4.50 6.88 9.64
N LYS A 117 -3.96 6.68 10.85
CA LYS A 117 -3.29 7.75 11.59
C LYS A 117 -2.05 8.26 10.85
N GLN A 118 -1.21 7.36 10.34
CA GLN A 118 -0.01 7.73 9.58
C GLN A 118 -0.36 8.56 8.33
N VAL A 119 -1.45 8.22 7.63
CA VAL A 119 -1.89 9.02 6.48
C VAL A 119 -2.46 10.37 6.89
N ALA A 120 -3.21 10.43 7.99
CA ALA A 120 -3.70 11.71 8.53
C ALA A 120 -2.54 12.64 8.92
N ASP A 121 -1.45 12.09 9.48
CA ASP A 121 -0.25 12.84 9.82
C ASP A 121 0.43 13.41 8.55
N VAL A 122 0.55 12.62 7.48
CA VAL A 122 1.08 13.08 6.16
C VAL A 122 0.20 14.19 5.56
N GLU A 123 -1.11 14.03 5.58
CA GLU A 123 -2.06 15.04 5.08
C GLU A 123 -1.97 16.35 5.87
N SER A 124 -1.79 16.25 7.19
CA SER A 124 -1.60 17.40 8.07
C SER A 124 -0.30 18.15 7.75
N GLN A 125 0.81 17.43 7.53
CA GLN A 125 2.08 18.04 7.14
C GLN A 125 1.98 18.76 5.79
N LEU A 126 1.23 18.19 4.84
CA LEU A 126 1.01 18.75 3.51
C LEU A 126 -0.04 19.87 3.46
N ALA A 127 -0.77 20.12 4.56
CA ALA A 127 -1.84 21.11 4.59
C ALA A 127 -1.34 22.54 4.30
N GLN A 128 -0.09 22.84 4.64
CA GLN A 128 0.53 24.15 4.42
C GLN A 128 1.21 24.30 3.06
N LEU A 129 1.27 23.23 2.24
CA LEU A 129 2.03 23.22 0.98
C LEU A 129 1.55 24.32 0.03
N ALA A 130 0.24 24.49 -0.12
CA ALA A 130 -0.34 25.52 -0.97
C ALA A 130 0.03 26.94 -0.51
N ASP A 131 0.14 27.15 0.80
CA ASP A 131 0.51 28.45 1.35
C ASP A 131 1.99 28.75 1.14
N ILE A 132 2.87 27.77 1.41
CA ILE A 132 4.31 27.86 1.14
C ILE A 132 4.57 28.18 -0.35
N ARG A 133 3.86 27.52 -1.27
CA ARG A 133 3.95 27.81 -2.71
C ARG A 133 3.58 29.26 -3.04
N ARG A 134 2.49 29.76 -2.45
CA ARG A 134 2.04 31.15 -2.65
C ARG A 134 3.04 32.16 -2.11
N GLN A 135 3.57 31.93 -0.90
CA GLN A 135 4.60 32.81 -0.33
C GLN A 135 5.89 32.77 -1.16
N ALA A 136 6.28 31.60 -1.67
CA ALA A 136 7.43 31.46 -2.56
C ALA A 136 7.25 32.22 -3.88
N GLN A 137 6.06 32.13 -4.51
CA GLN A 137 5.73 32.89 -5.72
C GLN A 137 5.78 34.40 -5.49
N GLN A 138 5.38 34.87 -4.31
CA GLN A 138 5.44 36.28 -3.91
C GLN A 138 6.83 36.72 -3.43
N LEU A 139 7.80 35.80 -3.36
CA LEU A 139 9.12 36.02 -2.77
C LEU A 139 9.06 36.57 -1.34
N SER A 140 8.01 36.22 -0.59
CA SER A 140 7.74 36.71 0.77
C SER A 140 8.22 35.75 1.87
N ILE A 141 8.63 34.54 1.50
CA ILE A 141 9.21 33.53 2.41
C ILE A 141 10.72 33.43 2.24
N ALA A 142 11.45 33.26 3.34
CA ALA A 142 12.88 33.01 3.29
C ALA A 142 13.18 31.60 2.76
N ILE A 143 14.25 31.46 1.96
CA ILE A 143 14.70 30.16 1.41
C ILE A 143 14.84 29.10 2.49
N GLY A 144 15.44 29.47 3.62
CA GLY A 144 15.67 28.56 4.75
C GLY A 144 14.36 28.10 5.41
N GLU A 145 13.33 28.93 5.41
CA GLU A 145 12.01 28.58 5.94
C GLU A 145 11.25 27.64 5.00
N SER A 146 11.22 27.97 3.70
CA SER A 146 10.65 27.09 2.67
C SER A 146 11.34 25.72 2.67
N THR A 147 12.67 25.69 2.71
CA THR A 147 13.44 24.44 2.73
C THR A 147 13.16 23.62 3.99
N ARG A 148 13.05 24.27 5.16
CA ARG A 148 12.73 23.59 6.42
C ARG A 148 11.36 22.92 6.38
N TYR A 149 10.36 23.60 5.80
CA TYR A 149 9.02 23.04 5.64
C TYR A 149 9.05 21.74 4.81
N TYR A 150 9.66 21.78 3.62
CA TYR A 150 9.74 20.59 2.77
C TYR A 150 10.52 19.46 3.44
N THR A 151 11.64 19.76 4.09
CA THR A 151 12.41 18.73 4.82
C THR A 151 11.60 18.09 5.94
N ALA A 152 10.88 18.87 6.75
CA ALA A 152 10.00 18.35 7.80
C ALA A 152 8.80 17.55 7.29
N THR A 153 8.48 17.65 5.99
CA THR A 153 7.40 16.88 5.34
C THR A 153 7.94 15.61 4.67
N ILE A 154 9.25 15.54 4.42
CA ILE A 154 9.92 14.42 3.74
C ILE A 154 10.53 13.44 4.75
N ASP A 155 11.05 13.95 5.87
CA ASP A 155 11.70 13.17 6.95
C ASP A 155 10.71 12.73 8.05
#